data_AF-A0A1Q7S619-F1
#
_entry.id   AF-A0A1Q7S619-F1
#
_cell.length_a   1.000
_cell.length_b   1.000
_cell.length_c   1.000
_cell.angle_alpha   90.00
_cell.angle_beta   90.00
_cell.angle_gamma   90.00
#
_symmetry.space_group_name_H-M   'P 1'
#
loop_
_entity.id
_entity.type
_entity.pdbx_description
1 polymer ?
#
loop_
_entity_poly.entity_id
_entity_poly.type
_entity_poly.pdbx_seq_one_letter_code
_entity_poly.pdbx_strand_id
1 'polypeptide(L)'
;MEHVISSLLGRYENGTLTRRELIQGLAMLTVAGGTASAADTGFQASTINHVSIQVSDIKRSAEFYLRAFGLPMRVAGNPSAIRLGVGPSHLTLRQEKPSGNVDHFCLGIDKFNRESVIRDLKARGVTPEPNEKGPQGFHVKDPDGFRVQLGDSSEF
;
A
#
# COMPACT_ATOMS: atom_id res chain seq x y z
N MET A 1 8.14 -4.07 -33.39
CA MET A 1 8.74 -5.36 -33.01
C MET A 1 8.36 -6.45 -34.01
N GLU A 2 7.08 -6.56 -34.36
CA GLU A 2 6.54 -7.52 -35.35
C GLU A 2 7.30 -7.54 -36.70
N HIS A 3 7.51 -6.39 -37.33
CA HIS A 3 8.26 -6.30 -38.60
C HIS A 3 9.70 -6.84 -38.53
N VAL A 4 10.35 -6.75 -37.36
CA VAL A 4 11.72 -7.27 -37.16
C VAL A 4 11.69 -8.79 -37.03
N ILE A 5 10.70 -9.32 -36.31
CA ILE A 5 10.49 -10.76 -36.15
C ILE A 5 10.12 -11.40 -37.49
N SER A 6 9.21 -10.80 -38.25
CA SER A 6 8.81 -11.27 -39.59
C SER A 6 9.99 -11.30 -40.57
N SER A 7 10.89 -10.31 -40.51
CA SER A 7 12.11 -10.28 -41.33
C SER A 7 13.10 -11.39 -40.95
N LEU A 8 13.30 -11.66 -39.65
CA LEU A 8 14.17 -12.75 -39.19
C LEU A 8 13.62 -14.13 -39.57
N LEU A 9 12.30 -14.32 -39.48
CA LEU A 9 11.63 -15.56 -39.88
C LEU A 9 11.73 -15.78 -41.40
N GLY A 10 11.40 -14.77 -42.21
CA GLY A 10 11.49 -14.90 -43.67
C GLY A 10 12.92 -15.20 -44.14
N ARG A 11 13.94 -14.68 -43.46
CA ARG A 11 15.34 -15.00 -43.76
C ARG A 11 15.74 -16.42 -43.37
N TYR A 12 15.17 -16.96 -42.30
CA TYR A 12 15.36 -18.36 -41.89
C TYR A 12 14.66 -19.32 -42.87
N GLU A 13 13.42 -19.02 -43.26
CA GLU A 13 12.65 -19.80 -44.23
C GLU A 13 13.32 -19.85 -45.61
N ASN A 14 13.95 -18.75 -46.02
CA ASN A 14 14.72 -18.68 -47.26
C ASN A 14 16.15 -19.25 -47.15
N GLY A 15 16.51 -19.87 -46.01
CA GLY A 15 17.82 -20.50 -45.80
C GLY A 15 19.01 -19.54 -45.65
N THR A 16 18.75 -18.23 -45.58
CA THR A 16 19.78 -17.17 -45.43
C THR A 16 20.18 -16.90 -43.98
N LEU A 17 19.53 -17.57 -43.02
CA LEU A 17 19.87 -17.60 -41.61
C LEU A 17 19.83 -19.04 -41.11
N THR A 18 20.78 -19.38 -40.25
CA THR A 18 20.76 -20.64 -39.51
C THR A 18 19.82 -20.54 -38.30
N ARG A 19 19.37 -21.70 -37.80
CA ARG A 19 18.57 -21.78 -36.56
C ARG A 19 19.27 -21.09 -35.37
N ARG A 20 20.60 -21.17 -35.30
CA ARG A 20 21.39 -20.55 -34.22
C ARG A 20 21.35 -19.02 -34.31
N GLU A 21 21.52 -18.47 -35.52
CA GLU A 21 21.48 -17.02 -35.74
C GLU A 21 20.08 -16.45 -35.52
N LEU A 22 19.03 -17.20 -35.90
CA LEU A 22 17.65 -16.83 -35.59
C LEU A 22 17.42 -16.74 -34.06
N ILE A 23 17.85 -17.75 -33.30
CA ILE A 23 17.73 -17.76 -31.83
C ILE A 23 18.49 -16.59 -31.21
N GLN A 24 19.70 -16.30 -31.69
CA GLN A 24 20.49 -15.16 -31.21
C GLN A 24 19.83 -13.82 -31.54
N GLY A 25 19.29 -13.65 -32.75
CA GLY A 25 18.57 -12.44 -33.15
C GLY A 25 17.34 -12.20 -32.28
N LEU A 26 16.53 -13.24 -32.05
CA LEU A 26 15.35 -13.18 -31.17
C LEU A 26 15.72 -12.89 -29.71
N ALA A 27 16.83 -13.44 -29.22
CA ALA A 27 17.33 -13.16 -27.87
C ALA A 27 17.87 -11.72 -27.70
N MET A 28 18.32 -11.06 -28.77
CA MET A 28 18.68 -9.63 -28.70
C MET A 28 17.45 -8.71 -28.70
N LEU A 29 16.34 -9.13 -29.31
CA LEU A 29 15.06 -8.41 -29.25
C LEU A 29 14.48 -8.34 -27.83
N THR A 30 14.72 -9.34 -26.98
CA THR A 30 14.27 -9.33 -25.58
C THR A 30 15.13 -8.42 -24.69
N VAL A 31 16.35 -8.08 -25.11
CA VAL A 31 17.23 -7.13 -24.41
C VAL A 31 17.00 -5.68 -24.89
N ALA A 32 16.67 -5.50 -26.18
CA ALA A 32 16.35 -4.19 -26.76
C ALA A 32 14.92 -3.71 -26.44
N GLY A 33 14.02 -4.60 -26.04
CA GLY A 33 12.88 -4.28 -25.20
C GLY A 33 13.38 -3.98 -23.80
N GLY A 34 14.17 -2.91 -23.66
CA GLY A 34 14.67 -2.45 -22.39
C GLY A 34 13.53 -2.44 -21.38
N THR A 35 13.85 -2.75 -20.13
CA THR A 35 12.99 -2.50 -19.00
C THR A 35 12.55 -1.03 -19.09
N ALA A 36 11.44 -0.77 -19.78
CA ALA A 36 10.63 0.38 -19.48
C ALA A 36 10.34 0.16 -18.02
N SER A 37 11.06 0.88 -17.16
CA SER A 37 10.59 1.11 -15.80
C SER A 37 9.13 1.43 -15.99
N ALA A 38 8.25 0.55 -15.50
CA ALA A 38 6.84 0.86 -15.46
C ALA A 38 6.78 2.30 -14.97
N ALA A 39 6.21 3.20 -15.78
CA ALA A 39 6.05 4.58 -15.37
C ALA A 39 5.45 4.51 -13.98
N ASP A 40 6.18 5.04 -12.98
CA ASP A 40 5.81 4.93 -11.58
C ASP A 40 4.43 5.58 -11.47
N THR A 41 3.35 4.79 -11.46
CA THR A 41 1.97 5.29 -11.51
C THR A 41 1.55 5.91 -10.16
N GLY A 42 2.54 6.32 -9.36
CA GLY A 42 2.38 6.61 -7.95
C GLY A 42 1.87 5.39 -7.18
N PHE A 43 1.63 5.59 -5.88
CA PHE A 43 0.90 4.61 -5.10
C PHE A 43 -0.61 4.80 -5.29
N GLN A 44 -1.35 3.74 -5.00
CA GLN A 44 -2.79 3.78 -4.80
C GLN A 44 -3.11 3.10 -3.46
N ALA A 45 -4.00 3.71 -2.68
CA ALA A 45 -4.54 3.06 -1.49
C ALA A 45 -5.39 1.84 -1.91
N SER A 46 -5.15 0.69 -1.29
CA SER A 46 -5.82 -0.58 -1.60
C SER A 46 -6.94 -0.91 -0.61
N THR A 47 -6.84 -0.44 0.63
CA THR A 47 -7.78 -0.81 1.70
C THR A 47 -8.01 0.33 2.69
N ILE A 48 -9.14 0.29 3.38
CA ILE A 48 -9.24 0.90 4.71
C ILE A 48 -8.56 -0.10 5.66
N ASN A 49 -7.34 0.19 6.10
CA ASN A 49 -6.60 -0.71 6.99
C ASN A 49 -7.23 -0.72 8.38
N HIS A 50 -7.46 0.46 8.97
CA HIS A 50 -8.17 0.58 10.24
C HIS A 50 -8.83 1.93 10.45
N VAL A 51 -9.71 1.97 11.44
CA VAL A 51 -10.23 3.20 12.04
C VAL A 51 -9.77 3.24 13.49
N SER A 52 -9.23 4.38 13.92
CA SER A 52 -8.80 4.61 15.30
C SER A 52 -9.78 5.55 15.99
N ILE A 53 -10.32 5.12 17.13
CA ILE A 53 -11.24 5.93 17.94
C ILE A 53 -10.70 6.18 19.34
N GLN A 54 -10.98 7.37 19.85
CA GLN A 54 -10.65 7.78 21.21
C GLN A 54 -11.81 7.43 22.14
N VAL A 55 -11.53 6.67 23.19
CA VAL A 55 -12.51 6.21 24.17
C VAL A 55 -12.11 6.65 25.57
N SER A 56 -13.09 6.91 26.43
CA SER A 56 -12.83 7.34 27.80
C SER A 56 -12.31 6.21 28.70
N ASP A 57 -12.72 4.98 28.39
CA ASP A 57 -12.31 3.75 29.07
C ASP A 57 -12.17 2.65 28.02
N ILE A 58 -10.93 2.17 27.83
CA ILE A 58 -10.61 1.22 26.76
C ILE A 58 -11.13 -0.18 27.04
N LYS A 59 -11.17 -0.60 28.31
CA LYS A 59 -11.65 -1.94 28.70
C LYS A 59 -13.15 -2.03 28.53
N ARG A 60 -13.89 -1.06 29.07
CA ARG A 60 -15.36 -0.96 28.91
C ARG A 60 -15.76 -0.93 27.44
N SER A 61 -15.01 -0.18 26.62
CA SER A 61 -15.29 -0.08 25.19
C SER A 61 -14.97 -1.38 24.46
N ALA A 62 -13.82 -1.99 24.72
CA ALA A 62 -13.45 -3.28 24.13
C ALA A 62 -14.51 -4.35 24.44
N GLU A 63 -14.92 -4.47 25.69
CA GLU A 63 -15.99 -5.40 26.09
C GLU A 63 -17.31 -5.13 25.37
N PHE A 64 -17.69 -3.86 25.19
CA PHE A 64 -18.88 -3.51 24.43
C PHE A 64 -18.78 -4.02 22.99
N TYR A 65 -17.69 -3.74 22.27
CA TYR A 65 -17.53 -4.18 20.88
C TYR A 65 -17.43 -5.70 20.74
N LEU A 66 -16.75 -6.37 21.68
CA LEU A 66 -16.66 -7.82 21.75
C LEU A 66 -18.04 -8.45 21.90
N ARG A 67 -18.86 -7.97 22.86
CA ARG A 67 -20.17 -8.56 23.14
C ARG A 67 -21.25 -8.16 22.14
N ALA A 68 -21.31 -6.89 21.76
CA ALA A 68 -22.41 -6.36 20.95
C ALA A 68 -22.26 -6.71 19.46
N PHE A 69 -21.02 -6.80 18.97
CA PHE A 69 -20.75 -7.01 17.54
C PHE A 69 -19.85 -8.23 17.26
N GLY A 70 -19.39 -8.95 18.28
CA GLY A 70 -18.60 -10.16 18.09
C GLY A 70 -17.20 -9.91 17.51
N LEU A 71 -16.65 -8.70 17.65
CA LEU A 71 -15.37 -8.36 17.03
C LEU A 71 -14.21 -9.05 17.77
N PRO A 72 -13.43 -9.94 17.14
CA PRO A 72 -12.35 -10.64 17.83
C PRO A 72 -11.20 -9.70 18.18
N MET A 73 -10.57 -9.90 19.34
CA MET A 73 -9.32 -9.20 19.67
C MET A 73 -8.21 -9.64 18.71
N ARG A 74 -7.41 -8.67 18.26
CA ARG A 74 -6.16 -8.92 17.53
C ARG A 74 -4.95 -8.61 18.40
N VAL A 75 -3.83 -9.23 18.08
CA VAL A 75 -2.56 -8.97 18.77
C VAL A 75 -2.17 -7.51 18.51
N ALA A 76 -2.15 -6.70 19.57
CA ALA A 76 -1.65 -5.34 19.47
C ALA A 76 -0.14 -5.36 19.71
N GLY A 77 0.64 -4.84 18.75
CA GLY A 77 2.07 -4.57 18.96
C GLY A 77 2.34 -3.42 19.95
N ASN A 78 1.30 -2.64 20.28
CA ASN A 78 1.35 -1.54 21.23
C ASN A 78 0.45 -1.84 22.45
N PRO A 79 0.99 -1.88 23.68
CA PRO A 79 0.19 -2.14 24.88
C PRO A 79 -0.80 -1.02 25.23
N SER A 80 -0.71 0.18 24.63
CA SER A 80 -1.63 1.29 24.91
C SER A 80 -2.90 1.33 24.07
N ALA A 81 -3.08 0.36 23.15
CA ALA A 81 -4.26 0.27 22.29
C ALA A 81 -4.81 -1.16 22.21
N ILE A 82 -6.11 -1.28 21.96
CA ILE A 82 -6.78 -2.56 21.70
C ILE A 82 -7.26 -2.57 20.25
N ARG A 83 -6.86 -3.59 19.49
CA ARG A 83 -7.29 -3.81 18.10
C ARG A 83 -8.39 -4.89 18.06
N LEU A 84 -9.47 -4.59 17.35
CA LEU A 84 -10.62 -5.48 17.16
C LEU A 84 -10.85 -5.73 15.68
N GLY A 85 -10.89 -6.98 15.23
CA GLY A 85 -10.96 -7.33 13.81
C GLY A 85 -12.31 -7.05 13.16
N VAL A 86 -12.30 -6.51 11.94
CA VAL A 86 -13.48 -6.29 11.08
C VAL A 86 -13.12 -6.66 9.63
N GLY A 87 -13.38 -7.91 9.24
CA GLY A 87 -12.96 -8.42 7.93
C GLY A 87 -11.44 -8.28 7.74
N PRO A 88 -10.95 -7.72 6.62
CA PRO A 88 -9.52 -7.44 6.45
C PRO A 88 -9.04 -6.31 7.38
N SER A 89 -9.94 -5.40 7.78
CA SER A 89 -9.61 -4.22 8.59
C SER A 89 -9.64 -4.50 10.09
N HIS A 90 -9.32 -3.48 10.89
CA HIS A 90 -9.55 -3.50 12.33
C HIS A 90 -10.05 -2.14 12.87
N LEU A 91 -10.69 -2.18 14.04
CA LEU A 91 -10.99 -1.02 14.87
C LEU A 91 -9.92 -0.92 15.96
N THR A 92 -9.25 0.23 16.05
CA THR A 92 -8.28 0.52 17.12
C THR A 92 -8.94 1.41 18.17
N LEU A 93 -8.90 0.96 19.43
CA LEU A 93 -9.36 1.72 20.58
C LEU A 93 -8.15 2.35 21.27
N ARG A 94 -8.23 3.66 21.56
CA ARG A 94 -7.20 4.42 22.30
C ARG A 94 -7.83 5.13 23.48
N GLN A 95 -7.25 5.00 24.67
CA GLN A 95 -7.76 5.70 25.85
C GLN A 95 -7.26 7.14 25.92
N GLU A 96 -7.90 8.04 25.20
CA GLU A 96 -7.44 9.42 25.02
C GLU A 96 -8.62 10.41 25.07
N LYS A 97 -8.32 11.68 25.32
CA LYS A 97 -9.30 12.78 25.28
C LYS A 97 -9.07 13.64 24.02
N PRO A 98 -10.13 14.18 23.40
CA PRO A 98 -11.54 13.99 23.75
C PRO A 98 -12.08 12.61 23.34
N SER A 99 -12.82 11.95 24.23
CA SER A 99 -13.44 10.65 23.91
C SER A 99 -14.66 10.79 23.02
N GLY A 100 -14.99 9.75 22.25
CA GLY A 100 -16.12 9.73 21.32
C GLY A 100 -15.78 10.28 19.93
N ASN A 101 -14.48 10.44 19.63
CA ASN A 101 -14.00 10.94 18.35
C ASN A 101 -13.28 9.87 17.56
N VAL A 102 -13.33 10.00 16.24
CA VAL A 102 -12.39 9.31 15.36
C VAL A 102 -11.09 10.12 15.37
N ASP A 103 -10.01 9.49 15.82
CA ASP A 103 -8.66 10.09 15.83
C ASP A 103 -8.11 10.18 14.41
N HIS A 104 -8.18 9.07 13.70
CA HIS A 104 -7.80 8.93 12.29
C HIS A 104 -8.40 7.67 11.69
N PHE A 105 -8.38 7.58 10.36
CA PHE A 105 -8.44 6.30 9.65
C PHE A 105 -7.14 6.08 8.88
N CYS A 106 -6.81 4.82 8.63
CA CYS A 106 -5.62 4.42 7.92
C CYS A 106 -5.98 3.83 6.56
N LEU A 107 -5.33 4.35 5.51
CA LEU A 107 -5.33 3.78 4.18
C LEU A 107 -4.15 2.81 4.04
N GLY A 108 -4.47 1.56 3.77
CA GLY A 108 -3.47 0.54 3.47
C GLY A 108 -2.96 0.68 2.04
N ILE A 109 -1.66 0.53 1.87
CA ILE A 109 -0.97 0.56 0.58
C ILE A 109 -0.26 -0.78 0.40
N ASP A 110 -0.44 -1.40 -0.75
CA ASP A 110 0.23 -2.65 -1.09
C ASP A 110 1.73 -2.40 -1.29
N LYS A 111 2.57 -3.26 -0.69
CA LYS A 111 4.04 -3.13 -0.74
C LYS A 111 4.49 -1.73 -0.31
N PHE A 112 4.02 -1.28 0.86
CA PHE A 112 4.26 0.08 1.32
C PHE A 112 5.76 0.39 1.39
N ASN A 113 6.17 1.41 0.64
CA ASN A 113 7.49 2.00 0.74
C ASN A 113 7.34 3.47 1.15
N ARG A 114 7.76 3.79 2.37
CA ARG A 114 7.60 5.11 2.97
C ARG A 114 8.14 6.22 2.07
N GLU A 115 9.36 6.09 1.58
CA GLU A 115 10.03 7.12 0.79
C GLU A 115 9.34 7.37 -0.56
N SER A 116 8.89 6.30 -1.22
CA SER A 116 8.15 6.38 -2.48
C SER A 116 6.79 7.04 -2.28
N VAL A 117 6.02 6.61 -1.27
CA VAL A 117 4.70 7.19 -0.96
C VAL A 117 4.83 8.67 -0.59
N ILE A 118 5.83 9.06 0.21
CA ILE A 118 6.07 10.47 0.55
C ILE A 118 6.41 11.29 -0.69
N ARG A 119 7.22 10.74 -1.61
CA ARG A 119 7.60 11.43 -2.85
C ARG A 119 6.39 11.68 -3.73
N ASP A 120 5.56 10.67 -3.94
CA ASP A 120 4.35 10.76 -4.74
C ASP A 120 3.30 11.69 -4.09
N LEU A 121 3.10 11.63 -2.77
CA LEU A 121 2.25 12.60 -2.05
C LEU A 121 2.69 14.05 -2.27
N LYS A 122 4.00 14.32 -2.17
CA LYS A 122 4.55 15.66 -2.41
C LYS A 122 4.33 16.11 -3.86
N ALA A 123 4.49 15.20 -4.83
CA ALA A 123 4.19 15.48 -6.23
C ALA A 123 2.70 15.83 -6.44
N ARG A 124 1.81 15.28 -5.60
CA ARG A 124 0.37 15.57 -5.56
C ARG A 124 0.00 16.78 -4.68
N GLY A 125 0.98 17.52 -4.16
CA GLY A 125 0.74 18.71 -3.32
C GLY A 125 0.36 18.42 -1.86
N VAL A 126 0.53 17.17 -1.40
CA VAL A 126 0.22 16.77 -0.01
C VAL A 126 1.51 16.61 0.79
N THR A 127 1.54 17.19 1.99
CA THR A 127 2.71 17.14 2.88
C THR A 127 2.43 16.25 4.10
N PRO A 128 3.28 15.25 4.39
CA PRO A 128 3.20 14.46 5.62
C PRO A 128 3.34 15.32 6.88
N GLU A 129 2.71 14.89 7.96
CA GLU A 129 2.94 15.44 9.29
C GLU A 129 4.41 15.27 9.71
N PRO A 130 5.00 16.27 10.39
CA PRO A 130 6.40 16.25 10.77
C PRO A 130 6.69 15.22 11.86
N ASN A 131 7.95 14.78 11.95
CA ASN A 131 8.52 13.99 13.06
C ASN A 131 7.94 12.58 13.28
N GLU A 132 7.10 12.06 12.40
CA GLU A 132 6.69 10.67 12.48
C GLU A 132 7.77 9.79 11.86
N LYS A 133 8.43 8.97 12.68
CA LYS A 133 9.49 8.05 12.26
C LYS A 133 9.23 6.70 12.91
N GLY A 134 8.48 5.85 12.22
CA GLY A 134 8.13 4.51 12.69
C GLY A 134 7.67 3.60 11.56
N PRO A 135 7.67 2.27 11.77
CA PRO A 135 7.24 1.29 10.78
C PRO A 135 5.73 1.36 10.51
N GLN A 136 4.96 1.90 11.46
CA GLN A 136 3.50 2.01 11.45
C GLN A 136 2.93 2.94 10.36
N GLY A 137 3.78 3.55 9.53
CA GLY A 137 3.38 4.55 8.53
C GLY A 137 3.54 6.00 8.98
N PHE A 138 2.72 6.89 8.42
CA PHE A 138 2.69 8.32 8.74
C PHE A 138 1.34 8.95 8.39
N HIS A 139 1.09 10.16 8.88
CA HIS A 139 -0.16 10.87 8.71
C HIS A 139 -0.02 12.05 7.75
N VAL A 140 -1.14 12.40 7.14
CA VAL A 140 -1.37 13.65 6.40
C VAL A 140 -2.66 14.29 6.93
N LYS A 141 -2.88 15.56 6.57
CA LYS A 141 -4.17 16.23 6.74
C LYS A 141 -4.87 16.32 5.38
N ASP A 142 -6.15 16.01 5.36
CA ASP A 142 -7.00 16.31 4.22
C ASP A 142 -7.35 17.82 4.17
N PRO A 143 -8.09 18.30 3.16
CA PRO A 143 -8.44 19.72 3.03
C PRO A 143 -9.21 20.30 4.23
N ASP A 144 -9.94 19.47 4.98
CA ASP A 144 -10.73 19.86 6.14
C ASP A 144 -10.00 19.64 7.48
N GLY A 145 -8.73 19.20 7.42
CA GLY A 145 -7.89 18.97 8.59
C GLY A 145 -8.12 17.62 9.28
N PHE A 146 -8.86 16.70 8.66
CA PHE A 146 -9.01 15.34 9.14
C PHE A 146 -7.67 14.59 9.03
N ARG A 147 -7.35 13.78 10.04
CA ARG A 147 -6.08 13.05 10.10
C ARG A 147 -6.21 11.73 9.36
N VAL A 148 -5.42 11.56 8.29
CA VAL A 148 -5.39 10.35 7.48
C VAL A 148 -4.03 9.69 7.63
N GLN A 149 -4.01 8.45 8.11
CA GLN A 149 -2.79 7.65 8.16
C GLN A 149 -2.59 6.89 6.85
N LEU A 150 -1.33 6.71 6.44
CA LEU A 150 -0.93 5.82 5.36
C LEU A 150 0.08 4.81 5.91
N GLY A 151 -0.14 3.53 5.63
CA GLY A 151 0.71 2.44 6.09
C GLY A 151 0.58 1.20 5.22
N ASP A 152 1.24 0.12 5.62
CA ASP A 152 1.15 -1.15 4.90
C ASP A 152 -0.25 -1.76 5.01
N SER A 153 -0.74 -2.30 3.89
CA SER A 153 -2.01 -3.03 3.83
C SER A 153 -2.08 -4.23 4.79
N SER A 154 -0.94 -4.84 5.11
CA SER A 154 -0.81 -6.13 5.80
C SER A 154 -0.49 -6.06 7.30
N GLU A 155 -0.44 -4.84 7.87
CA GLU A 155 -0.41 -4.62 9.32
C GLU A 155 -1.76 -5.07 9.92
N PHE A 156 -1.90 -6.39 10.16
CA PHE A 156 -3.12 -7.05 10.63
C PHE A 156 -3.04 -7.50 12.08
#